data_AF-A0AAC8Q8M5-F1
#
_entry.id   AF-A0AAC8Q8M5-F1
#
_cell.length_a   1.000
_cell.length_b   1.000
_cell.length_c   1.000
_cell.angle_alpha   90.00
_cell.angle_beta   90.00
_cell.angle_gamma   90.00
#
_symmetry.space_group_name_H-M   'P 1'
#
loop_
_entity.id
_entity.type
_entity.pdbx_description
1 polymer ?
#
loop_
_entity_poly.entity_id
_entity_poly.type
_entity_poly.pdbx_seq_one_letter_code
_entity_poly.pdbx_strand_id
1 'polypeptide(L)'
;MRADPGTDGKPEAPPARTVLLLGDSLIVTSFGEYLEKSLNEHPGTRAMRRAKSSTGLARPDFFDWMKVGREEVERHQPDVVVVIMGGNDGQGLTDEKGKAKMQWGAAGWADAYRQRVADFLGVLQAPGRKILWVELPYTGLPNFERKLGVIRRVLREAVSAHEASKYLETKPFFTDAKGAILREAQVEGFRKPMRLKMEDGVHFTLAGGRYFATKVYPAVIGLLGPGGAEPRPDNPKPVPVAAAPAAPEAPPAAAPVKTEVRNREPAICREFDAVSEAPMTSMPMALCYP
;
A
#
# COMPACT_ATOMS: atom_id res chain seq x y z
N MET A 1 -63.55 -12.32 20.72
CA MET A 1 -62.15 -12.65 20.40
C MET A 1 -61.98 -12.53 18.89
N ARG A 2 -61.26 -11.50 18.42
CA ARG A 2 -60.89 -11.37 17.01
C ARG A 2 -59.53 -12.02 16.83
N ALA A 3 -59.42 -12.92 15.85
CA ALA A 3 -58.16 -13.55 15.47
C ALA A 3 -57.25 -12.52 14.77
N ASP A 4 -55.99 -12.53 15.16
CA ASP A 4 -54.92 -11.73 14.55
C ASP A 4 -54.39 -12.48 13.31
N PRO A 5 -54.33 -11.88 12.11
CA PRO A 5 -53.81 -12.57 10.94
C PRO A 5 -52.28 -12.62 11.02
N GLY A 6 -51.75 -13.84 10.95
CA GLY A 6 -50.33 -14.14 11.01
C GLY A 6 -49.52 -13.35 10.00
N THR A 7 -48.38 -12.84 10.46
CA THR A 7 -47.32 -12.27 9.62
C THR A 7 -46.80 -13.36 8.69
N ASP A 8 -47.09 -13.22 7.40
CA ASP A 8 -46.47 -13.99 6.33
C ASP A 8 -44.95 -13.91 6.46
N GLY A 9 -44.33 -15.04 6.81
CA GLY A 9 -42.89 -15.21 6.91
C GLY A 9 -42.25 -15.09 5.52
N LYS A 10 -41.95 -13.86 5.11
CA LYS A 10 -41.04 -13.60 4.00
C LYS A 10 -39.69 -14.21 4.39
N PRO A 11 -39.07 -15.07 3.55
CA PRO A 11 -37.74 -15.58 3.83
C PRO A 11 -36.79 -14.40 4.04
N GLU A 12 -36.18 -14.33 5.23
CA GLU A 12 -35.14 -13.36 5.52
C GLU A 12 -34.01 -13.57 4.51
N ALA A 13 -33.64 -12.52 3.79
CA ALA A 13 -32.55 -12.61 2.83
C ALA A 13 -31.29 -13.10 3.57
N PRO A 14 -30.49 -14.01 2.98
CA PRO A 14 -29.29 -14.52 3.62
C PRO A 14 -28.38 -13.35 4.04
N PRO A 15 -27.68 -13.47 5.18
CA PRO A 15 -26.84 -12.38 5.69
C PRO A 15 -25.82 -11.97 4.64
N ALA A 16 -25.68 -10.66 4.45
CA ALA A 16 -24.75 -10.12 3.47
C ALA A 16 -23.31 -10.55 3.81
N ARG A 17 -22.59 -11.04 2.80
CA ARG A 17 -21.18 -11.39 2.89
C ARG A 17 -20.36 -10.11 3.02
N THR A 18 -19.42 -10.10 3.95
CA THR A 18 -18.72 -8.88 4.37
C THR A 18 -17.30 -8.83 3.81
N VAL A 19 -16.92 -7.72 3.16
CA VAL A 19 -15.59 -7.49 2.60
C VAL A 19 -14.91 -6.28 3.22
N LEU A 20 -13.77 -6.47 3.89
CA LEU A 20 -12.99 -5.40 4.49
C LEU A 20 -11.80 -5.03 3.60
N LEU A 21 -11.69 -3.77 3.18
CA LEU A 21 -10.57 -3.24 2.42
C LEU A 21 -9.58 -2.54 3.37
N LEU A 22 -8.35 -3.00 3.42
CA LEU A 22 -7.26 -2.40 4.20
C LEU A 22 -6.14 -1.91 3.29
N GLY A 23 -5.62 -0.71 3.52
CA GLY A 23 -4.48 -0.27 2.71
C GLY A 23 -3.99 1.16 2.89
N ASP A 24 -3.02 1.48 2.04
CA ASP A 24 -2.36 2.78 2.00
C ASP A 24 -3.13 3.79 1.13
N SER A 25 -2.42 4.75 0.52
CA SER A 25 -3.04 5.77 -0.32
C SER A 25 -3.80 5.21 -1.53
N LEU A 26 -3.51 3.98 -1.97
CA LEU A 26 -4.25 3.35 -3.06
C LEU A 26 -5.69 2.96 -2.64
N ILE A 27 -5.93 2.61 -1.37
CA ILE A 27 -7.30 2.43 -0.85
C ILE A 27 -7.94 3.76 -0.46
N VAL A 28 -7.15 4.76 -0.03
CA VAL A 28 -7.69 6.10 0.26
C VAL A 28 -8.29 6.74 -0.98
N THR A 29 -7.69 6.51 -2.15
CA THR A 29 -8.04 7.19 -3.41
C THR A 29 -9.04 6.39 -4.26
N SER A 30 -9.20 6.80 -5.52
CA SER A 30 -10.24 6.33 -6.44
C SER A 30 -10.35 4.81 -6.56
N PHE A 31 -9.25 4.05 -6.50
CA PHE A 31 -9.31 2.58 -6.55
C PHE A 31 -10.12 1.99 -5.40
N GLY A 32 -9.80 2.34 -4.15
CA GLY A 32 -10.50 1.83 -2.97
C GLY A 32 -11.97 2.25 -2.96
N GLU A 33 -12.26 3.52 -3.29
CA GLU A 33 -13.62 4.05 -3.38
C GLU A 33 -14.48 3.30 -4.42
N TYR A 34 -13.95 3.08 -5.63
CA TYR A 34 -14.70 2.36 -6.66
C TYR A 34 -14.87 0.88 -6.34
N LEU A 35 -13.85 0.22 -5.76
CA LEU A 35 -13.97 -1.18 -5.39
C LEU A 35 -15.01 -1.38 -4.28
N GLU A 36 -14.97 -0.55 -3.23
CA GLU A 36 -15.98 -0.55 -2.16
C GLU A 36 -17.38 -0.32 -2.71
N LYS A 37 -17.54 0.68 -3.59
CA LYS A 37 -18.83 0.97 -4.24
C LYS A 37 -19.35 -0.22 -5.04
N SER A 38 -18.55 -0.77 -5.95
CA SER A 38 -18.98 -1.90 -6.79
C SER A 38 -19.29 -3.16 -6.00
N LEU A 39 -18.60 -3.39 -4.88
CA LEU A 39 -18.92 -4.50 -3.98
C LEU A 39 -20.24 -4.26 -3.22
N ASN A 40 -20.52 -3.04 -2.77
CA ASN A 40 -21.80 -2.70 -2.14
C ASN A 40 -22.99 -2.69 -3.11
N GLU A 41 -22.75 -2.53 -4.42
CA GLU A 41 -23.74 -2.69 -5.47
C GLU A 41 -23.99 -4.17 -5.82
N HIS A 42 -23.11 -5.09 -5.41
CA HIS A 42 -23.30 -6.53 -5.62
C HIS A 42 -24.36 -7.09 -4.65
N PRO A 43 -25.40 -7.80 -5.14
CA PRO A 43 -26.43 -8.38 -4.28
C PRO A 43 -25.84 -9.29 -3.19
N GLY A 44 -26.25 -9.06 -1.94
CA GLY A 44 -25.79 -9.89 -0.82
C GLY A 44 -24.36 -9.63 -0.36
N THR A 45 -23.74 -8.51 -0.76
CA THR A 45 -22.42 -8.10 -0.29
C THR A 45 -22.49 -6.79 0.49
N ARG A 46 -21.63 -6.65 1.49
CA ARG A 46 -21.35 -5.39 2.18
C ARG A 46 -19.84 -5.18 2.20
N ALA A 47 -19.39 -4.02 1.76
CA ALA A 47 -17.98 -3.63 1.75
C ALA A 47 -17.73 -2.38 2.61
N MET A 48 -16.57 -2.34 3.25
CA MET A 48 -16.10 -1.26 4.11
C MET A 48 -14.59 -1.10 3.91
N ARG A 49 -14.07 0.11 4.10
CA ARG A 49 -12.64 0.37 3.98
C ARG A 49 -12.04 1.06 5.20
N ARG A 50 -10.83 0.64 5.56
CA ARG A 50 -9.94 1.34 6.49
C ARG A 50 -8.61 1.57 5.82
N ALA A 51 -8.25 2.84 5.63
CA ALA A 51 -7.04 3.20 4.93
C ALA A 51 -6.36 4.44 5.50
N LYS A 52 -5.03 4.50 5.33
CA LYS A 52 -4.22 5.65 5.73
C LYS A 52 -3.08 5.87 4.74
N SER A 53 -3.06 7.03 4.10
CA SER A 53 -2.00 7.43 3.17
C SER A 53 -0.62 7.42 3.82
N SER A 54 0.39 7.14 3.00
CA SER A 54 1.80 7.15 3.40
C SER A 54 2.18 6.12 4.48
N THR A 55 1.41 5.05 4.60
CA THR A 55 1.66 3.97 5.57
C THR A 55 2.07 2.67 4.90
N GLY A 56 2.46 1.72 5.75
CA GLY A 56 2.78 0.33 5.44
C GLY A 56 3.22 -0.35 6.74
N LEU A 57 3.73 -1.58 6.64
CA LEU A 57 4.10 -2.39 7.81
C LEU A 57 5.49 -2.05 8.37
N ALA A 58 6.31 -1.25 7.69
CA ALA A 58 7.68 -0.98 8.15
C ALA A 58 7.74 -0.16 9.46
N ARG A 59 6.76 0.72 9.66
CA ARG A 59 6.76 1.78 10.68
C ARG A 59 5.51 1.78 11.56
N PRO A 60 5.35 0.80 12.47
CA PRO A 60 4.20 0.77 13.40
C PRO A 60 4.15 1.99 14.33
N ASP A 61 5.28 2.68 14.57
CA ASP A 61 5.33 3.94 15.30
C ASP A 61 4.64 5.11 14.57
N PHE A 62 4.54 5.04 13.24
CA PHE A 62 3.81 6.01 12.44
C PHE A 62 2.34 5.62 12.28
N PHE A 63 2.08 4.35 11.97
CA PHE A 63 0.72 3.80 11.91
C PHE A 63 0.75 2.30 12.14
N ASP A 64 0.16 1.87 13.25
CA ASP A 64 0.16 0.48 13.67
C ASP A 64 -0.96 -0.32 12.97
N TRP A 65 -0.61 -0.91 11.83
CA TRP A 65 -1.50 -1.81 11.10
C TRP A 65 -1.82 -3.10 11.87
N MET A 66 -0.96 -3.57 12.79
CA MET A 66 -1.27 -4.78 13.59
C MET A 66 -2.45 -4.51 14.51
N LYS A 67 -2.41 -3.39 15.23
CA LYS A 67 -3.51 -2.93 16.08
C LYS A 67 -4.77 -2.66 15.26
N VAL A 68 -4.65 -1.85 14.20
CA VAL A 68 -5.81 -1.48 13.38
C VAL A 68 -6.43 -2.69 12.70
N GLY A 69 -5.62 -3.60 12.14
CA GLY A 69 -6.11 -4.82 11.52
C GLY A 69 -6.93 -5.67 12.48
N ARG A 70 -6.44 -5.86 13.72
CA ARG A 70 -7.16 -6.57 14.78
C ARG A 70 -8.51 -5.92 15.08
N GLU A 71 -8.52 -4.61 15.34
CA GLU A 71 -9.74 -3.86 15.66
C GLU A 71 -10.78 -3.95 14.54
N GLU A 72 -10.36 -3.82 13.28
CA GLU A 72 -11.26 -3.85 12.12
C GLU A 72 -11.83 -5.25 11.87
N VAL A 73 -11.01 -6.31 11.98
CA VAL A 73 -11.52 -7.66 11.77
C VAL A 73 -12.39 -8.17 12.91
N GLU A 74 -12.13 -7.74 14.14
CA GLU A 74 -12.99 -8.01 15.30
C GLU A 74 -14.34 -7.31 15.16
N ARG A 75 -14.32 -6.03 14.78
CA ARG A 75 -15.50 -5.18 14.59
C ARG A 75 -16.41 -5.68 13.47
N HIS A 76 -15.84 -6.08 12.34
CA HIS A 76 -16.61 -6.34 11.11
C HIS A 76 -16.82 -7.83 10.80
N GLN A 77 -16.03 -8.72 11.40
CA GLN A 77 -16.08 -10.16 11.12
C GLN A 77 -16.11 -10.49 9.61
N PRO A 78 -15.22 -9.88 8.77
CA PRO A 78 -15.31 -10.02 7.32
C PRO A 78 -15.11 -11.47 6.86
N ASP A 79 -15.74 -11.81 5.74
CA ASP A 79 -15.54 -13.05 5.01
C ASP A 79 -14.29 -12.96 4.12
N VAL A 80 -14.05 -11.79 3.54
CA VAL A 80 -12.87 -11.50 2.73
C VAL A 80 -12.20 -10.22 3.24
N VAL A 81 -10.89 -10.25 3.42
CA VAL A 81 -10.07 -9.05 3.63
C VAL A 81 -9.25 -8.80 2.39
N VAL A 82 -9.38 -7.61 1.80
CA VAL A 82 -8.58 -7.16 0.65
C VAL A 82 -7.51 -6.22 1.16
N VAL A 83 -6.25 -6.50 0.86
CA VAL A 83 -5.10 -5.72 1.32
C VAL A 83 -4.33 -5.17 0.13
N ILE A 84 -4.04 -3.86 0.13
CA ILE A 84 -3.02 -3.27 -0.75
C ILE A 84 -2.21 -2.24 0.04
N MET A 85 -0.95 -2.58 0.30
CA MET A 85 0.01 -1.70 0.97
C MET A 85 1.44 -2.18 0.72
N GLY A 86 2.39 -1.34 1.09
CA GLY A 86 3.83 -1.63 1.00
C GLY A 86 4.61 -0.64 0.16
N GLY A 87 3.92 0.28 -0.54
CA GLY A 87 4.59 1.30 -1.36
C GLY A 87 5.56 2.16 -0.55
N ASN A 88 5.29 2.34 0.75
CA ASN A 88 6.09 3.14 1.66
C ASN A 88 7.09 2.32 2.50
N ASP A 89 7.13 0.99 2.34
CA ASP A 89 7.91 0.11 3.22
C ASP A 89 9.37 -0.06 2.80
N GLY A 90 9.79 0.58 1.70
CA GLY A 90 11.17 0.66 1.24
C GLY A 90 12.08 1.54 2.12
N GLN A 91 12.05 1.32 3.44
CA GLN A 91 12.73 2.09 4.49
C GLN A 91 13.11 1.20 5.69
N GLY A 92 13.78 1.76 6.70
CA GLY A 92 14.14 1.02 7.91
C GLY A 92 12.92 0.51 8.70
N LEU A 93 13.05 -0.67 9.31
CA LEU A 93 12.02 -1.23 10.20
C LEU A 93 12.21 -0.66 11.61
N THR A 94 11.09 -0.27 12.23
CA THR A 94 11.03 0.13 13.64
C THR A 94 10.15 -0.83 14.44
N ASP A 95 10.16 -0.69 15.77
CA ASP A 95 9.04 -1.11 16.62
C ASP A 95 8.02 0.03 16.81
N GLU A 96 6.95 -0.26 17.54
CA GLU A 96 5.86 0.67 17.87
C GLU A 96 6.33 1.94 18.58
N LYS A 97 7.51 1.91 19.23
CA LYS A 97 8.10 3.06 19.92
C LYS A 97 9.07 3.86 19.03
N GLY A 98 9.20 3.48 17.75
CA GLY A 98 10.08 4.13 16.79
C GLY A 98 11.54 3.71 16.91
N LYS A 99 11.87 2.73 17.76
CA LYS A 99 13.25 2.24 17.87
C LYS A 99 13.58 1.44 16.61
N ALA A 100 14.64 1.85 15.91
CA ALA A 100 15.15 1.14 14.75
C ALA A 100 15.49 -0.32 15.10
N LYS A 101 14.96 -1.25 14.31
CA LYS A 101 15.25 -2.69 14.39
C LYS A 101 16.14 -3.15 13.26
N MET A 102 15.95 -2.60 12.07
CA MET A 102 16.69 -3.01 10.89
C MET A 102 16.78 -1.85 9.89
N GLN A 103 17.97 -1.62 9.34
CA GLN A 103 18.15 -0.62 8.29
C GLN A 103 17.73 -1.19 6.93
N TRP A 104 17.16 -0.34 6.07
CA TRP A 104 16.86 -0.71 4.68
C TRP A 104 18.15 -1.17 3.98
N GLY A 105 18.09 -2.31 3.29
CA GLY A 105 19.23 -2.88 2.58
C GLY A 105 20.18 -3.73 3.44
N ALA A 106 19.96 -3.81 4.76
CA ALA A 106 20.66 -4.80 5.59
C ALA A 106 20.27 -6.23 5.17
N ALA A 107 21.20 -7.19 5.29
CA ALA A 107 20.99 -8.57 4.84
C ALA A 107 19.71 -9.21 5.44
N GLY A 108 19.42 -8.96 6.72
CA GLY A 108 18.23 -9.49 7.40
C GLY A 108 16.94 -8.68 7.20
N TRP A 109 16.95 -7.60 6.42
CA TRP A 109 15.77 -6.74 6.27
C TRP A 109 14.60 -7.43 5.59
N ALA A 110 14.87 -8.16 4.51
CA ALA A 110 13.82 -8.86 3.78
C ALA A 110 13.13 -9.92 4.66
N ASP A 111 13.90 -10.66 5.46
CA ASP A 111 13.36 -11.69 6.34
C ASP A 111 12.57 -11.10 7.51
N ALA A 112 13.09 -10.03 8.14
CA ALA A 112 12.35 -9.33 9.19
C ALA A 112 11.04 -8.71 8.67
N TYR A 113 11.06 -8.15 7.46
CA TYR A 113 9.84 -7.64 6.84
C TYR A 113 8.87 -8.77 6.47
N ARG A 114 9.36 -9.90 5.94
CA ARG A 114 8.57 -11.09 5.64
C ARG A 114 7.85 -11.63 6.87
N GLN A 115 8.56 -11.74 8.00
CA GLN A 115 7.97 -12.17 9.27
C GLN A 115 6.84 -11.23 9.68
N ARG A 116 7.04 -9.92 9.54
CA ARG A 116 6.00 -8.94 9.86
C ARG A 116 4.77 -9.06 8.95
N VAL A 117 4.96 -9.36 7.66
CA VAL A 117 3.82 -9.64 6.76
C VAL A 117 3.08 -10.89 7.24
N ALA A 118 3.80 -11.95 7.60
CA ALA A 118 3.20 -13.18 8.13
C ALA A 118 2.44 -12.95 9.43
N ASP A 119 3.01 -12.18 10.37
CA ASP A 119 2.35 -11.80 11.62
C ASP A 119 1.04 -11.03 11.34
N PHE A 120 1.06 -10.12 10.37
CA PHE A 120 -0.12 -9.35 9.99
C PHE A 120 -1.20 -10.23 9.34
N LEU A 121 -0.82 -11.18 8.48
CA LEU A 121 -1.75 -12.17 7.95
C LEU A 121 -2.38 -13.02 9.06
N GLY A 122 -1.59 -13.39 10.08
CA GLY A 122 -2.07 -14.07 11.29
C GLY A 122 -3.08 -13.24 12.08
N VAL A 123 -2.88 -11.92 12.19
CA VAL A 123 -3.86 -10.99 12.80
C VAL A 123 -5.18 -10.98 12.01
N LEU A 124 -5.10 -11.01 10.69
CA LEU A 124 -6.28 -10.95 9.83
C LEU A 124 -7.02 -12.28 9.72
N GLN A 125 -6.38 -13.41 10.05
CA GLN A 125 -6.94 -14.74 9.89
C GLN A 125 -8.12 -15.02 10.85
N ALA A 126 -9.12 -15.73 10.35
CA ALA A 126 -10.18 -16.37 11.13
C ALA A 126 -10.71 -17.59 10.37
N PRO A 127 -11.35 -18.58 11.04
CA PRO A 127 -11.96 -19.72 10.35
C PRO A 127 -12.91 -19.26 9.22
N GLY A 128 -12.71 -19.81 8.03
CA GLY A 128 -13.49 -19.51 6.82
C GLY A 128 -13.20 -18.15 6.16
N ARG A 129 -12.45 -17.24 6.79
CA ARG A 129 -12.08 -15.96 6.18
C ARG A 129 -10.99 -16.15 5.13
N LYS A 130 -11.08 -15.43 4.02
CA LYS A 130 -10.05 -15.37 2.98
C LYS A 130 -9.36 -14.01 2.98
N ILE A 131 -8.09 -13.99 2.62
CA ILE A 131 -7.31 -12.75 2.48
C ILE A 131 -6.84 -12.64 1.03
N LEU A 132 -7.08 -11.50 0.40
CA LEU A 132 -6.58 -11.16 -0.93
C LEU A 132 -5.55 -10.04 -0.80
N TRP A 133 -4.27 -10.36 -0.99
CA TRP A 133 -3.23 -9.34 -1.10
C TRP A 133 -3.07 -8.92 -2.55
N VAL A 134 -3.42 -7.67 -2.86
CA VAL A 134 -3.28 -7.10 -4.20
C VAL A 134 -1.87 -6.54 -4.37
N GLU A 135 -1.16 -7.02 -5.39
CA GLU A 135 0.19 -6.56 -5.71
C GLU A 135 0.21 -5.06 -6.05
N LEU A 136 1.21 -4.34 -5.53
CA LEU A 136 1.42 -2.93 -5.85
C LEU A 136 1.63 -2.74 -7.37
N PRO A 137 0.77 -1.99 -8.08
CA PRO A 137 0.88 -1.80 -9.53
C PRO A 137 2.22 -1.19 -9.94
N TYR A 138 2.69 -1.53 -11.15
CA TYR A 138 3.91 -0.95 -11.72
C TYR A 138 3.77 0.57 -11.89
N THR A 139 4.81 1.32 -11.51
CA THR A 139 4.80 2.79 -11.43
C THR A 139 5.54 3.48 -12.57
N GLY A 140 6.40 2.77 -13.29
CA GLY A 140 7.23 3.36 -14.35
C GLY A 140 8.38 4.23 -13.85
N LEU A 141 8.56 4.35 -12.53
CA LEU A 141 9.65 5.12 -11.92
C LEU A 141 10.84 4.20 -11.60
N PRO A 142 11.97 4.26 -12.32
CA PRO A 142 13.03 3.24 -12.22
C PRO A 142 13.57 3.05 -10.80
N ASN A 143 13.79 4.14 -10.06
CA ASN A 143 14.32 4.09 -8.71
C ASN A 143 13.31 3.49 -7.73
N PHE A 144 12.04 3.81 -7.90
CA PHE A 144 10.99 3.27 -7.05
C PHE A 144 10.72 1.80 -7.38
N GLU A 145 10.75 1.43 -8.65
CA GLU A 145 10.60 0.04 -9.10
C GLU A 145 11.69 -0.89 -8.58
N ARG A 146 12.94 -0.41 -8.44
CA ARG A 146 13.98 -1.21 -7.77
C ARG A 146 13.62 -1.53 -6.32
N LYS A 147 13.07 -0.56 -5.57
CA LYS A 147 12.59 -0.80 -4.20
C LYS A 147 11.37 -1.71 -4.19
N LEU A 148 10.38 -1.43 -5.04
CA LEU A 148 9.15 -2.22 -5.13
C LEU A 148 9.41 -3.66 -5.61
N GLY A 149 10.46 -3.91 -6.39
CA GLY A 149 10.87 -5.26 -6.75
C GLY A 149 11.22 -6.12 -5.52
N VAL A 150 11.90 -5.55 -4.53
CA VAL A 150 12.17 -6.21 -3.25
C VAL A 150 10.88 -6.40 -2.46
N ILE A 151 10.07 -5.34 -2.33
CA ILE A 151 8.81 -5.38 -1.56
C ILE A 151 7.83 -6.40 -2.13
N ARG A 152 7.55 -6.37 -3.45
CA ARG A 152 6.63 -7.32 -4.11
C ARG A 152 7.09 -8.76 -3.95
N ARG A 153 8.39 -9.04 -4.06
CA ARG A 153 8.95 -10.38 -3.84
C ARG A 153 8.65 -10.86 -2.42
N VAL A 154 8.99 -10.07 -1.40
CA VAL A 154 8.76 -10.45 0.00
C VAL A 154 7.28 -10.63 0.31
N LEU A 155 6.43 -9.71 -0.17
CA LEU A 155 4.98 -9.81 -0.02
C LEU A 155 4.44 -11.08 -0.66
N ARG A 156 4.84 -11.38 -1.90
CA ARG A 156 4.42 -12.58 -2.63
C ARG A 156 4.82 -13.84 -1.88
N GLU A 157 6.07 -13.93 -1.45
CA GLU A 157 6.59 -15.08 -0.69
C GLU A 157 5.81 -15.30 0.62
N ALA A 158 5.58 -14.24 1.42
CA ALA A 158 4.85 -14.34 2.68
C ALA A 158 3.37 -14.69 2.48
N VAL A 159 2.71 -14.04 1.52
CA VAL A 159 1.28 -14.25 1.25
C VAL A 159 1.02 -15.63 0.66
N SER A 160 1.87 -16.09 -0.27
CA SER A 160 1.73 -17.42 -0.88
C SER A 160 2.03 -18.57 0.10
N ALA A 161 2.79 -18.32 1.17
CA ALA A 161 3.04 -19.29 2.23
C ALA A 161 1.90 -19.41 3.25
N HIS A 162 0.87 -18.54 3.18
CA HIS A 162 -0.23 -18.49 4.13
C HIS A 162 -1.52 -19.07 3.53
N GLU A 163 -2.02 -20.18 4.09
CA GLU A 163 -3.09 -21.00 3.48
C GLU A 163 -4.40 -20.25 3.17
N ALA A 164 -4.80 -19.33 4.04
CA ALA A 164 -6.03 -18.56 3.87
C ALA A 164 -5.89 -17.37 2.89
N SER A 165 -4.68 -17.15 2.35
CA SER A 165 -4.33 -15.95 1.59
C SER A 165 -4.09 -16.25 0.11
N LYS A 166 -4.40 -15.27 -0.74
CA LYS A 166 -4.04 -15.26 -2.17
C LYS A 166 -3.31 -13.98 -2.52
N TYR A 167 -2.24 -14.11 -3.28
CA TYR A 167 -1.53 -12.99 -3.88
C TYR A 167 -2.08 -12.73 -5.29
N LEU A 168 -2.61 -11.54 -5.54
CA LEU A 168 -3.12 -11.13 -6.84
C LEU A 168 -2.07 -10.29 -7.57
N GLU A 169 -1.43 -10.89 -8.56
CA GLU A 169 -0.52 -10.17 -9.47
C GLU A 169 -1.30 -9.15 -10.30
N THR A 170 -0.77 -7.94 -10.41
CA THR A 170 -1.46 -6.84 -11.12
C THR A 170 -0.84 -6.51 -12.46
N LYS A 171 0.36 -7.03 -12.75
CA LYS A 171 1.03 -6.85 -14.04
C LYS A 171 0.12 -7.13 -15.25
N PRO A 172 -0.66 -8.24 -15.32
CA PRO A 172 -1.50 -8.53 -16.48
C PRO A 172 -2.60 -7.48 -16.73
N PHE A 173 -2.95 -6.67 -15.73
CA PHE A 173 -3.95 -5.61 -15.87
C PHE A 173 -3.39 -4.34 -16.49
N PHE A 174 -2.06 -4.16 -16.45
CA PHE A 174 -1.40 -2.93 -16.87
C PHE A 174 -0.37 -3.17 -17.97
N THR A 175 -0.41 -4.31 -18.63
CA THR A 175 0.41 -4.61 -19.81
C THR A 175 -0.44 -5.09 -20.97
N ASP A 176 -0.05 -4.74 -22.19
CA ASP A 176 -0.63 -5.31 -23.40
C ASP A 176 -0.12 -6.74 -23.66
N ALA A 177 -0.57 -7.37 -24.75
CA ALA A 177 -0.17 -8.72 -25.15
C ALA A 177 1.34 -8.86 -25.47
N LYS A 178 2.04 -7.74 -25.72
CA LYS A 178 3.49 -7.70 -25.96
C LYS A 178 4.27 -7.38 -24.68
N GLY A 179 3.58 -7.20 -23.55
CA GLY A 179 4.17 -6.84 -22.26
C GLY A 179 4.47 -5.35 -22.10
N ALA A 180 4.05 -4.49 -23.03
CA ALA A 180 4.23 -3.05 -22.93
C ALA A 180 3.24 -2.44 -21.94
N ILE A 181 3.68 -1.43 -21.18
CA ILE A 181 2.86 -0.82 -20.13
C ILE A 181 1.71 -0.03 -20.74
N LEU A 182 0.50 -0.30 -20.24
CA LEU A 182 -0.71 0.45 -20.57
C LEU A 182 -0.69 1.79 -19.82
N ARG A 183 -0.56 2.89 -20.57
CA ARG A 183 -0.72 4.26 -20.03
C ARG A 183 -2.18 4.69 -20.02
N GLU A 184 -2.94 4.19 -20.99
CA GLU A 184 -4.37 4.45 -21.17
C GLU A 184 -5.11 3.13 -21.40
N ALA A 185 -6.38 3.08 -21.04
CA ALA A 185 -7.25 1.97 -21.40
C ALA A 185 -8.69 2.46 -21.61
N GLN A 186 -9.48 1.66 -22.31
CA GLN A 186 -10.91 1.86 -22.36
C GLN A 186 -11.51 1.61 -20.97
N VAL A 187 -12.19 2.61 -20.42
CA VAL A 187 -12.82 2.55 -19.09
C VAL A 187 -14.33 2.70 -19.24
N GLU A 188 -15.09 1.87 -18.55
CA GLU A 188 -16.55 1.94 -18.54
C GLU A 188 -17.04 3.34 -18.14
N GLY A 189 -18.03 3.86 -18.87
CA GLY A 189 -18.57 5.20 -18.69
C GLY A 189 -17.79 6.31 -19.41
N PHE A 190 -16.66 6.01 -20.03
CA PHE A 190 -15.88 6.95 -20.83
C PHE A 190 -15.91 6.57 -22.31
N ARG A 191 -16.04 7.55 -23.21
CA ARG A 191 -16.13 7.31 -24.67
C ARG A 191 -14.78 7.08 -25.35
N LYS A 192 -13.69 7.54 -24.74
CA LYS A 192 -12.32 7.44 -25.25
C LYS A 192 -11.47 6.66 -24.26
N PRO A 193 -10.32 6.10 -24.69
CA PRO A 193 -9.30 5.62 -23.78
C PRO A 193 -8.91 6.71 -22.77
N MET A 194 -8.76 6.31 -21.51
CA MET A 194 -8.45 7.21 -20.41
C MET A 194 -7.11 6.85 -19.80
N ARG A 195 -6.34 7.88 -19.45
CA ARG A 195 -5.10 7.75 -18.69
C ARG A 195 -5.34 7.06 -17.35
N LEU A 196 -4.51 6.06 -17.04
CA LEU A 196 -4.69 5.23 -15.84
C LEU A 196 -4.02 5.81 -14.59
N LYS A 197 -2.80 6.33 -14.72
CA LYS A 197 -2.02 6.87 -13.59
C LYS A 197 -1.87 8.39 -13.66
N MET A 198 -1.81 9.03 -12.49
CA MET A 198 -1.44 10.44 -12.36
C MET A 198 0.00 10.67 -12.85
N GLU A 199 0.46 11.93 -12.82
CA GLU A 199 1.82 12.30 -13.23
C GLU A 199 2.91 11.74 -12.34
N ASP A 200 2.60 11.50 -11.07
CA ASP A 200 3.51 10.85 -10.14
C ASP A 200 3.78 9.37 -10.47
N GLY A 201 3.05 8.75 -11.41
CA GLY A 201 3.20 7.33 -11.78
C GLY A 201 2.76 6.34 -10.69
N VAL A 202 2.37 6.79 -9.51
CA VAL A 202 1.96 5.95 -8.37
C VAL A 202 0.45 5.89 -8.28
N HIS A 203 -0.20 7.04 -8.12
CA HIS A 203 -1.63 7.14 -7.89
C HIS A 203 -2.42 6.99 -9.18
N PHE A 204 -3.65 6.50 -9.06
CA PHE A 204 -4.56 6.38 -10.18
C PHE A 204 -5.31 7.67 -10.44
N THR A 205 -5.60 7.96 -11.71
CA THR A 205 -6.64 8.94 -12.03
C THR A 205 -8.01 8.42 -11.55
N LEU A 206 -9.06 9.23 -11.62
CA LEU A 206 -10.42 8.76 -11.35
C LEU A 206 -10.78 7.55 -12.24
N ALA A 207 -10.53 7.68 -13.56
CA ALA A 207 -10.79 6.62 -14.53
C ALA A 207 -9.89 5.39 -14.30
N GLY A 208 -8.62 5.59 -13.94
CA GLY A 208 -7.70 4.50 -13.64
C GLY A 208 -8.06 3.72 -12.38
N GLY A 209 -8.56 4.41 -11.35
CA GLY A 209 -9.04 3.77 -10.13
C GLY A 209 -10.24 2.88 -10.40
N ARG A 210 -11.21 3.39 -11.19
CA ARG A 210 -12.35 2.61 -11.67
C ARG A 210 -11.91 1.41 -12.49
N TYR A 211 -11.00 1.61 -13.46
CA TYR A 211 -10.44 0.54 -14.27
C TYR A 211 -9.85 -0.57 -13.40
N PHE A 212 -9.00 -0.20 -12.44
CA PHE A 212 -8.33 -1.17 -11.59
C PHE A 212 -9.31 -1.89 -10.64
N ALA A 213 -10.29 -1.17 -10.09
CA ALA A 213 -11.38 -1.75 -9.31
C ALA A 213 -12.14 -2.82 -10.11
N THR A 214 -12.48 -2.54 -11.38
CA THR A 214 -13.11 -3.52 -12.28
C THR A 214 -12.23 -4.77 -12.52
N LYS A 215 -10.90 -4.63 -12.52
CA LYS A 215 -9.98 -5.78 -12.68
C LYS A 215 -9.84 -6.62 -11.42
N VAL A 216 -9.87 -6.00 -10.23
CA VAL A 216 -9.74 -6.68 -8.94
C VAL A 216 -11.05 -7.31 -8.49
N TYR A 217 -12.19 -6.67 -8.80
CA TYR A 217 -13.51 -7.09 -8.36
C TYR A 217 -13.83 -8.59 -8.57
N PRO A 218 -13.56 -9.20 -9.75
CA PRO A 218 -13.83 -10.62 -9.97
C PRO A 218 -13.06 -11.55 -9.01
N ALA A 219 -11.83 -11.18 -8.63
CA ALA A 219 -11.04 -11.96 -7.67
C ALA A 219 -11.64 -11.93 -6.26
N VAL A 220 -12.19 -10.78 -5.86
CA VAL A 220 -12.89 -10.63 -4.56
C VAL A 220 -14.17 -11.45 -4.54
N ILE A 221 -15.02 -11.31 -5.56
CA ILE A 221 -16.27 -12.10 -5.66
C ILE A 221 -15.98 -13.59 -5.74
N GLY A 222 -14.95 -14.00 -6.48
CA GLY A 222 -14.53 -15.41 -6.54
C GLY A 222 -14.12 -15.99 -5.19
N LEU A 223 -13.57 -15.17 -4.29
CA LEU A 223 -13.23 -15.61 -2.92
C LEU A 223 -14.45 -15.71 -1.99
N LEU A 224 -15.52 -14.95 -2.25
CA LEU A 224 -16.78 -15.08 -1.52
C LEU A 224 -17.50 -16.39 -1.85
N GLY A 225 -17.21 -16.99 -3.01
CA GLY A 225 -17.81 -18.23 -3.49
C GLY A 225 -19.26 -18.04 -4.00
N PRO A 226 -19.86 -19.07 -4.63
CA PRO A 226 -21.28 -19.05 -4.95
C PRO A 226 -22.08 -18.91 -3.65
N GLY A 227 -23.03 -17.96 -3.62
CA GLY A 227 -23.78 -17.56 -2.43
C GLY A 227 -24.37 -18.73 -1.65
N GLY A 228 -23.65 -19.16 -0.63
CA GLY A 228 -24.02 -20.18 0.32
C GLY A 228 -23.12 -19.99 1.53
N ALA A 229 -23.66 -19.40 2.59
CA ALA A 229 -22.98 -19.30 3.85
C ALA A 229 -22.73 -20.72 4.37
N GLU A 230 -21.47 -21.13 4.52
CA GLU A 230 -21.20 -22.09 5.58
C GLU A 230 -21.63 -21.41 6.90
N PRO A 231 -22.42 -22.07 7.75
CA PRO A 231 -22.87 -21.46 8.99
C PRO A 231 -21.67 -21.16 9.87
N ARG A 232 -21.40 -19.88 10.12
CA ARG A 232 -20.49 -19.46 11.19
C ARG A 232 -21.30 -19.41 12.49
N PRO A 233 -20.79 -19.96 13.61
CA PRO A 233 -21.46 -19.80 14.90
C PRO A 233 -21.49 -18.31 15.27
N ASP A 234 -22.70 -17.80 15.49
CA ASP A 234 -23.08 -16.51 16.07
C ASP A 234 -22.41 -15.24 15.51
N ASN A 235 -23.07 -14.62 14.52
CA ASN A 235 -22.83 -13.23 14.15
C ASN A 235 -23.73 -12.29 14.99
N PRO A 236 -23.18 -11.34 15.76
CA PRO A 236 -23.96 -10.26 16.33
C PRO A 236 -24.40 -9.23 15.26
N LYS A 237 -25.54 -8.58 15.49
CA LYS A 237 -26.16 -7.62 14.56
C LYS A 237 -25.20 -6.46 14.21
N PRO A 238 -25.23 -5.96 12.96
CA PRO A 238 -24.33 -4.89 12.54
C PRO A 238 -24.61 -3.57 13.27
N VAL A 239 -23.57 -2.98 13.84
CA VAL A 239 -23.61 -1.60 14.36
C VAL A 239 -23.44 -0.62 13.18
N PRO A 240 -24.17 0.51 13.12
CA PRO A 240 -23.99 1.52 12.08
C PRO A 240 -22.56 2.06 12.07
N VAL A 241 -21.98 2.16 10.87
CA VAL A 241 -20.65 2.73 10.63
C VAL A 241 -20.77 4.25 10.73
N ALA A 242 -20.12 4.85 11.72
CA ALA A 242 -19.80 6.27 11.67
C ALA A 242 -18.67 6.48 10.67
N ALA A 243 -18.82 7.45 9.76
CA ALA A 243 -17.74 7.91 8.92
C ALA A 243 -16.52 8.23 9.80
N ALA A 244 -15.38 7.62 9.50
CA ALA A 244 -14.14 7.94 10.20
C ALA A 244 -13.86 9.45 10.06
N PRO A 245 -13.52 10.16 11.14
CA PRO A 245 -13.16 11.56 11.04
C PRO A 245 -11.93 11.70 10.14
N ALA A 246 -11.91 12.77 9.35
CA ALA A 246 -10.75 13.15 8.56
C ALA A 246 -9.52 13.19 9.47
N ALA A 247 -8.48 12.45 9.11
CA ALA A 247 -7.22 12.52 9.83
C ALA A 247 -6.64 13.94 9.68
N PRO A 248 -6.02 14.51 10.74
CA PRO A 248 -5.33 15.77 10.62
C PRO A 248 -4.21 15.67 9.56
N GLU A 249 -3.98 16.79 8.88
CA GLU A 249 -2.93 16.96 7.88
C GLU A 249 -1.58 16.45 8.40
N ALA A 250 -0.87 15.71 7.56
CA ALA A 250 0.47 15.26 7.88
C ALA A 250 1.39 16.48 8.04
N PRO A 251 2.33 16.48 9.02
CA PRO A 251 3.38 17.48 9.04
C PRO A 251 4.17 17.42 7.72
N PRO A 252 4.67 18.57 7.23
CA PRO A 252 5.34 18.63 5.94
C PRO A 252 6.52 17.65 5.91
N ALA A 253 6.69 17.00 4.76
CA ALA A 253 7.87 16.21 4.48
C ALA A 253 9.12 17.04 4.78
N ALA A 254 10.07 16.47 5.51
CA ALA A 254 11.37 17.10 5.74
C ALA A 254 11.97 17.51 4.39
N ALA A 255 12.30 18.80 4.26
CA ALA A 255 12.89 19.37 3.06
C ALA A 255 14.19 18.62 2.69
N PRO A 256 14.53 18.50 1.40
CA PRO A 256 15.80 17.93 1.00
C PRO A 256 16.94 18.77 1.58
N VAL A 257 17.88 18.12 2.27
CA VAL A 257 19.15 18.74 2.69
C VAL A 257 19.83 19.24 1.42
N LYS A 258 19.90 20.56 1.26
CA LYS A 258 20.74 21.20 0.24
C LYS A 258 22.18 20.98 0.64
N THR A 259 22.91 20.17 -0.12
CA THR A 259 24.38 20.20 -0.07
C THR A 259 24.81 21.54 -0.64
N GLU A 260 25.18 22.50 0.22
CA GLU A 260 25.87 23.71 -0.22
C GLU A 260 27.25 23.31 -0.76
N VAL A 261 27.38 23.34 -2.08
CA VAL A 261 28.69 23.41 -2.74
C VAL A 261 29.23 24.80 -2.45
N ARG A 262 30.16 24.89 -1.49
CA ARG A 262 30.91 26.13 -1.26
C ARG A 262 31.90 26.32 -2.41
N ASN A 263 31.49 27.07 -3.43
CA ASN A 263 32.41 27.67 -4.39
C ASN A 263 33.39 28.57 -3.62
N ARG A 264 34.68 28.22 -3.65
CA ARG A 264 35.75 29.18 -3.40
C ARG A 264 36.30 29.60 -4.75
N GLU A 265 36.06 30.85 -5.12
CA GLU A 265 36.73 31.54 -6.23
C GLU A 265 37.67 32.63 -5.66
N PRO A 266 38.61 33.15 -6.47
CA PRO A 266 40.04 33.11 -6.16
C PRO A 266 40.52 34.37 -5.42
N ALA A 267 41.59 34.23 -4.62
CA ALA A 267 42.30 35.36 -4.07
C ALA A 267 43.48 35.74 -4.99
N ILE A 268 43.44 36.96 -5.54
CA ILE A 268 44.57 37.62 -6.18
C ILE A 268 44.78 38.99 -5.51
N CYS A 269 45.94 39.08 -4.84
CA CYS A 269 46.85 40.20 -4.53
C CYS A 269 46.36 41.57 -4.03
N ARG A 270 46.99 42.05 -2.93
CA ARG A 270 47.74 43.32 -2.89
C ARG A 270 48.80 43.34 -1.77
N GLU A 271 49.89 44.04 -2.08
CA GLU A 271 51.18 44.15 -1.39
C GLU A 271 51.14 44.76 0.02
N PHE A 272 52.08 44.34 0.87
CA PHE A 272 52.77 45.22 1.82
C PHE A 272 54.21 44.72 2.01
N ASP A 273 55.15 45.65 1.84
CA ASP A 273 56.60 45.48 1.99
C ASP A 273 57.03 45.18 3.43
N ALA A 274 58.13 44.41 3.56
CA ALA A 274 59.39 44.81 4.20
C ALA A 274 60.05 43.72 5.09
N VAL A 275 61.24 43.30 4.62
CA VAL A 275 62.50 43.07 5.38
C VAL A 275 62.81 41.66 5.90
N SER A 276 63.71 41.01 5.14
CA SER A 276 65.02 40.45 5.55
C SER A 276 65.21 38.94 5.77
N GLU A 277 66.17 38.46 4.96
CA GLU A 277 67.14 37.35 5.13
C GLU A 277 66.77 35.89 4.76
N ALA A 278 67.54 35.39 3.79
CA ALA A 278 67.64 34.05 3.21
C ALA A 278 68.78 33.25 3.92
N PRO A 279 69.24 32.04 3.49
CA PRO A 279 68.86 31.28 2.28
C PRO A 279 68.76 29.72 2.38
N MET A 280 68.16 29.16 1.31
CA MET A 280 68.50 27.93 0.56
C MET A 280 68.63 26.56 1.28
N THR A 281 67.89 25.54 0.81
CA THR A 281 68.36 24.59 -0.24
C THR A 281 67.31 23.54 -0.67
N SER A 282 67.32 23.27 -1.98
CA SER A 282 66.90 22.10 -2.78
C SER A 282 65.45 21.54 -2.78
N MET A 283 64.77 21.84 -3.90
CA MET A 283 63.83 21.01 -4.67
C MET A 283 64.55 19.81 -5.36
N PRO A 284 63.89 18.97 -6.20
CA PRO A 284 62.55 18.35 -6.14
C PRO A 284 62.56 16.87 -6.64
N MET A 285 61.42 16.18 -6.68
CA MET A 285 60.98 15.46 -7.90
C MET A 285 59.55 14.92 -7.77
N ALA A 286 58.74 15.36 -8.74
CA ALA A 286 57.41 14.88 -9.04
C ALA A 286 57.47 13.58 -9.85
N LEU A 287 56.38 12.82 -9.87
CA LEU A 287 55.95 12.05 -11.04
C LEU A 287 54.43 11.80 -10.96
N CYS A 288 53.72 12.37 -11.92
CA CYS A 288 52.33 12.09 -12.25
C CYS A 288 52.25 11.15 -13.47
N TYR A 289 51.02 10.63 -13.66
CA TYR A 289 50.35 10.07 -14.85
C TYR A 289 50.49 8.56 -15.12
N PRO A 290 49.50 7.93 -15.80
CA PRO A 290 48.21 8.45 -16.29
C PRO A 290 46.95 8.08 -15.51
#